data_AF-A0A849SL50-F1
#
_entry.id   AF-A0A849SL50-F1
#
_cell.length_a   1.000
_cell.length_b   1.000
_cell.length_c   1.000
_cell.angle_alpha   90.00
_cell.angle_beta   90.00
_cell.angle_gamma   90.00
#
_symmetry.space_group_name_H-M   'P 1'
#
loop_
_entity.id
_entity.type
_entity.pdbx_description
1 polymer ?
#
loop_
_entity_poly.entity_id
_entity_poly.type
_entity_poly.pdbx_seq_one_letter_code
_entity_poly.pdbx_strand_id
1 'polypeptide(L)'
;MMLPKKGKKSSTDKTLNNYPNQKTCWSYYMQAIEPVSKEINEAFPEYHPMWVISSQSTTVTGKHFKRIREAFLKITQEQCAAYLRIKPWHISAWENEKKPVPFIAFEILRLVYESANFRLSHQDWAGWFITDQGRLVCPDAGDLSFLSTDLPGIHWVKQLARTHELENKRMKAELQPLKEEIKALKEFMAINELAELTNDLNELEAKVGQIIGRINSSNLGSILSRIQIAS
;
A
#
# COMPACT_ATOMS: atom_id res chain seq x y z
N MET A 1 -60.60 -5.55 -77.85
CA MET A 1 -59.26 -5.96 -77.36
C MET A 1 -59.02 -5.32 -76.01
N MET A 2 -59.25 -6.05 -74.92
CA MET A 2 -58.98 -5.59 -73.55
C MET A 2 -57.62 -6.13 -73.12
N LEU A 3 -56.69 -5.22 -72.79
CA LEU A 3 -55.43 -5.58 -72.13
C LEU A 3 -55.69 -5.80 -70.63
N PRO A 4 -55.11 -6.84 -70.01
CA PRO A 4 -55.27 -7.06 -68.57
C PRO A 4 -54.44 -6.03 -67.79
N LYS A 5 -55.09 -5.38 -66.82
CA LYS A 5 -54.45 -4.49 -65.84
C LYS A 5 -53.46 -5.30 -65.01
N LYS A 6 -52.17 -4.98 -65.13
CA LYS A 6 -51.12 -5.47 -64.23
C LYS A 6 -51.44 -5.03 -62.80
N GLY A 7 -51.86 -5.97 -61.97
CA GLY A 7 -51.95 -5.77 -60.52
C GLY A 7 -50.56 -5.46 -59.96
N LYS A 8 -50.39 -4.28 -59.36
CA LYS A 8 -49.25 -3.97 -58.50
C LYS A 8 -49.31 -4.91 -57.29
N LYS A 9 -48.43 -5.90 -57.22
CA LYS A 9 -48.15 -6.63 -55.98
C LYS A 9 -47.49 -5.64 -55.03
N SER A 10 -48.23 -5.19 -54.02
CA SER A 10 -47.67 -4.47 -52.87
C SER A 10 -46.91 -5.48 -52.01
N SER A 11 -45.64 -5.71 -52.32
CA SER A 11 -44.71 -6.44 -51.44
C SER A 11 -44.20 -5.49 -50.35
N THR A 12 -45.05 -5.13 -49.41
CA THR A 12 -44.57 -4.78 -48.06
C THR A 12 -44.70 -6.03 -47.21
N ASP A 13 -43.88 -7.01 -47.57
CA ASP A 13 -43.57 -8.12 -46.68
C ASP A 13 -42.78 -7.47 -45.54
N LYS A 14 -43.47 -7.12 -44.45
CA LYS A 14 -42.81 -6.83 -43.19
C LYS A 14 -42.21 -8.16 -42.77
N THR A 15 -40.99 -8.45 -43.25
CA THR A 15 -40.17 -9.50 -42.70
C THR A 15 -40.18 -9.28 -41.20
N LEU A 16 -40.90 -10.13 -40.48
CA LEU A 16 -40.78 -10.25 -39.03
C LEU A 16 -39.29 -10.38 -38.80
N ASN A 17 -38.67 -9.34 -38.26
CA ASN A 17 -37.27 -9.39 -37.91
C ASN A 17 -37.17 -10.47 -36.82
N ASN A 18 -36.80 -11.68 -37.24
CA ASN A 18 -36.46 -12.75 -36.31
C ASN A 18 -35.20 -12.30 -35.60
N TYR A 19 -35.38 -11.82 -34.37
CA TYR A 19 -34.30 -11.50 -33.45
C TYR A 19 -34.10 -12.66 -32.49
N PRO A 20 -32.84 -13.02 -32.17
CA PRO A 20 -31.60 -12.39 -32.66
C PRO A 20 -31.33 -12.73 -34.14
N ASN A 21 -30.61 -11.85 -34.84
CA ASN A 21 -30.26 -12.09 -36.25
C ASN A 21 -29.35 -13.34 -36.40
N GLN A 22 -29.24 -13.90 -37.61
CA GLN A 22 -28.48 -15.15 -37.85
C GLN A 22 -27.00 -15.08 -37.45
N LYS A 23 -26.33 -13.92 -37.62
CA LYS A 23 -24.92 -13.75 -37.24
C LYS A 23 -24.76 -13.79 -35.72
N THR A 24 -25.69 -13.16 -35.02
CA THR A 24 -25.75 -13.13 -33.55
C THR A 24 -26.04 -14.52 -33.00
N CYS A 25 -27.01 -15.24 -33.56
CA CYS A 25 -27.27 -16.65 -33.22
C CYS A 25 -26.05 -17.53 -33.45
N TRP A 26 -25.35 -17.39 -34.59
CA TRP A 26 -24.12 -18.12 -34.86
C TRP A 26 -23.04 -17.83 -33.80
N SER A 27 -22.86 -16.56 -33.43
CA SER A 27 -21.89 -16.16 -32.41
C SER A 27 -22.21 -16.74 -31.03
N TYR A 28 -23.50 -16.84 -30.67
CA TYR A 28 -23.96 -17.44 -29.43
C TYR A 28 -23.77 -18.95 -29.42
N TYR A 29 -24.10 -19.64 -30.52
CA TYR A 29 -23.86 -21.08 -30.65
C TYR A 29 -22.38 -21.44 -30.49
N MET A 30 -21.47 -20.63 -31.04
CA MET A 30 -20.02 -20.84 -30.87
C MET A 30 -19.55 -20.65 -29.42
N GLN A 31 -20.32 -19.94 -28.61
CA GLN A 31 -20.06 -19.74 -27.18
C GLN A 31 -20.94 -20.64 -26.28
N ALA A 32 -21.67 -21.60 -26.88
CA ALA A 32 -22.63 -22.47 -26.18
C ALA A 32 -23.72 -21.70 -25.41
N ILE A 33 -24.17 -20.57 -25.96
CA ILE A 33 -25.23 -19.73 -25.40
C ILE A 33 -26.50 -19.94 -26.23
N GLU A 34 -27.61 -20.24 -25.55
CA GLU A 34 -28.93 -20.27 -26.16
C GLU A 34 -29.71 -19.00 -25.76
N PRO A 35 -30.11 -18.13 -26.72
CA PRO A 35 -30.86 -16.92 -26.42
C PRO A 35 -32.34 -17.25 -26.12
N VAL A 36 -32.61 -17.77 -24.92
CA VAL A 36 -33.93 -18.30 -24.52
C VAL A 36 -34.94 -17.23 -24.08
N SER A 37 -34.50 -16.04 -23.64
CA SER A 37 -35.41 -14.98 -23.19
C SER A 37 -35.85 -14.08 -24.35
N LYS A 38 -37.15 -14.06 -24.62
CA LYS A 38 -37.76 -13.22 -25.64
C LYS A 38 -37.60 -11.74 -25.32
N GLU A 39 -37.76 -11.36 -24.05
CA GLU A 39 -37.65 -9.98 -23.58
C GLU A 39 -36.24 -9.43 -23.78
N ILE A 40 -35.21 -10.24 -23.52
CA ILE A 40 -33.82 -9.85 -23.75
C ILE A 40 -33.55 -9.75 -25.26
N ASN A 41 -34.04 -10.68 -26.06
CA ASN A 41 -33.88 -10.65 -27.51
C ASN A 41 -34.56 -9.41 -28.14
N GLU A 42 -35.70 -8.98 -27.60
CA GLU A 42 -36.39 -7.74 -28.02
C GLU A 42 -35.62 -6.48 -27.60
N ALA A 43 -35.02 -6.46 -26.40
CA ALA A 43 -34.23 -5.33 -25.90
C ALA A 43 -32.84 -5.22 -26.55
N PHE A 44 -32.25 -6.35 -26.95
CA PHE A 44 -30.90 -6.45 -27.53
C PHE A 44 -30.92 -7.22 -28.87
N PRO A 45 -31.60 -6.70 -29.91
CA PRO A 45 -31.89 -7.44 -31.14
C PRO A 45 -30.65 -7.88 -31.94
N GLU A 46 -29.59 -7.06 -31.91
CA GLU A 46 -28.40 -7.26 -32.73
C GLU A 46 -27.25 -7.89 -31.96
N TYR A 47 -27.13 -7.59 -30.67
CA TYR A 47 -25.99 -8.02 -29.87
C TYR A 47 -26.33 -7.95 -28.38
N HIS A 48 -26.10 -9.05 -27.67
CA HIS A 48 -26.19 -9.11 -26.21
C HIS A 48 -24.81 -8.79 -25.65
N PRO A 49 -24.67 -7.73 -24.83
CA PRO A 49 -23.47 -7.51 -24.06
C PRO A 49 -23.08 -8.73 -23.24
N MET A 50 -21.79 -8.99 -23.07
CA MET A 50 -21.29 -10.13 -22.28
C MET A 50 -21.87 -10.18 -20.87
N TRP A 51 -22.09 -9.02 -20.23
CA TRP A 51 -22.70 -8.98 -18.90
C TRP A 51 -24.15 -9.49 -18.90
N VAL A 52 -24.91 -9.26 -19.97
CA VAL A 52 -26.29 -9.77 -20.14
C VAL A 52 -26.26 -11.28 -20.29
N ILE A 53 -25.35 -11.80 -21.12
CA ILE A 53 -25.13 -13.23 -21.33
C ILE A 53 -24.79 -13.91 -19.99
N SER A 54 -23.82 -13.38 -19.26
CA SER A 54 -23.40 -13.92 -17.96
C SER A 54 -24.51 -13.86 -16.91
N SER A 55 -25.40 -12.88 -16.99
CA SER A 55 -26.54 -12.79 -16.05
C SER A 55 -27.58 -13.90 -16.25
N GLN A 56 -27.72 -14.42 -17.48
CA GLN A 56 -28.71 -15.45 -17.81
C GLN A 56 -28.33 -16.84 -17.30
N SER A 57 -27.04 -17.14 -17.14
CA SER A 57 -26.58 -18.44 -16.63
C SER A 57 -26.69 -18.57 -15.10
N THR A 58 -27.02 -17.47 -14.41
CA THR A 58 -26.94 -17.41 -12.96
C THR A 58 -28.32 -17.44 -12.30
N THR A 59 -28.62 -18.49 -11.53
CA THR A 59 -29.84 -18.55 -10.73
C THR A 59 -29.73 -17.63 -9.51
N VAL A 60 -30.66 -16.68 -9.42
CA VAL A 60 -30.76 -15.76 -8.28
C VAL A 60 -31.44 -16.46 -7.10
N THR A 61 -30.68 -16.75 -6.06
CA THR A 61 -31.16 -17.36 -4.80
C THR A 61 -30.68 -16.57 -3.59
N GLY A 62 -31.37 -16.70 -2.45
CA GLY A 62 -30.95 -16.06 -1.19
C GLY A 62 -29.56 -16.49 -0.75
N LYS A 63 -29.25 -17.80 -0.88
CA LYS A 63 -27.92 -18.36 -0.61
C LYS A 63 -26.84 -17.76 -1.50
N HIS A 64 -27.12 -17.60 -2.79
CA HIS A 64 -26.15 -17.02 -3.73
C HIS A 64 -25.92 -15.53 -3.42
N PHE A 65 -26.99 -14.77 -3.20
CA PHE A 65 -26.89 -13.37 -2.79
C PHE A 65 -26.06 -13.20 -1.51
N LYS A 66 -26.30 -14.03 -0.48
CA LYS A 66 -25.51 -14.06 0.76
C LYS A 66 -24.05 -14.36 0.48
N ARG A 67 -23.76 -15.36 -0.36
CA ARG A 67 -22.39 -15.72 -0.72
C ARG A 67 -21.65 -14.56 -1.40
N ILE A 68 -22.30 -13.84 -2.32
CA ILE A 68 -21.70 -12.66 -2.96
C ILE A 68 -21.40 -11.59 -1.92
N ARG A 69 -22.37 -11.27 -1.06
CA ARG A 69 -22.17 -10.25 -0.02
C ARG A 69 -21.05 -10.61 0.95
N GLU A 70 -21.09 -11.80 1.55
CA GLU A 70 -20.19 -12.18 2.64
C GLU A 70 -18.83 -12.67 2.15
N ALA A 71 -18.81 -13.59 1.19
CA ALA A 71 -17.57 -14.27 0.81
C ALA A 71 -16.77 -13.48 -0.22
N PHE A 72 -17.44 -12.80 -1.15
CA PHE A 72 -16.77 -12.09 -2.25
C PHE A 72 -16.59 -10.61 -1.95
N LEU A 73 -17.67 -9.92 -1.56
CA LEU A 73 -17.61 -8.49 -1.26
C LEU A 73 -17.13 -8.18 0.16
N LYS A 74 -17.21 -9.16 1.08
CA LYS A 74 -16.82 -9.03 2.49
C LYS A 74 -17.49 -7.84 3.19
N ILE A 75 -18.76 -7.56 2.87
CA ILE A 75 -19.53 -6.47 3.47
C ILE A 75 -20.61 -7.00 4.41
N THR A 76 -20.92 -6.23 5.45
CA THR A 76 -22.00 -6.50 6.40
C THR A 76 -23.38 -6.30 5.77
N GLN A 77 -24.45 -6.78 6.44
CA GLN A 77 -25.82 -6.56 5.96
C GLN A 77 -26.17 -5.07 5.94
N GLU A 78 -25.67 -4.30 6.89
CA GLU A 78 -25.84 -2.85 7.01
C GLU A 78 -25.17 -2.10 5.86
N GLN A 79 -23.93 -2.46 5.54
CA GLN A 79 -23.20 -1.86 4.41
C GLN A 79 -23.86 -2.19 3.07
N CYS A 80 -24.29 -3.45 2.89
CA CYS A 80 -25.03 -3.87 1.69
C CYS A 80 -26.36 -3.11 1.56
N ALA A 81 -27.09 -2.95 2.66
CA ALA A 81 -28.34 -2.20 2.68
C ALA A 81 -28.13 -0.71 2.35
N ALA A 82 -27.08 -0.09 2.90
CA ALA A 82 -26.71 1.29 2.60
C ALA A 82 -26.35 1.45 1.11
N TYR A 83 -25.56 0.52 0.56
CA TYR A 83 -25.18 0.52 -0.84
C TYR A 83 -26.39 0.41 -1.79
N LEU A 84 -27.32 -0.49 -1.48
CA LEU A 84 -28.57 -0.69 -2.23
C LEU A 84 -29.67 0.33 -1.88
N ARG A 85 -29.41 1.27 -0.95
CA ARG A 85 -30.35 2.28 -0.45
C ARG A 85 -31.67 1.72 0.09
N ILE A 86 -31.59 0.63 0.83
CA ILE A 86 -32.72 -0.06 1.46
C ILE A 86 -32.48 -0.26 2.96
N LYS A 87 -33.49 -0.76 3.68
CA LYS A 87 -33.36 -1.08 5.11
C LYS A 87 -32.68 -2.44 5.31
N PRO A 88 -31.80 -2.62 6.33
CA PRO A 88 -31.07 -3.88 6.57
C PRO A 88 -31.94 -5.13 6.68
N TRP A 89 -33.16 -5.01 7.21
CA TRP A 89 -34.07 -6.14 7.32
C TRP A 89 -34.47 -6.74 5.96
N HIS A 90 -34.41 -5.98 4.86
CA HIS A 90 -34.62 -6.53 3.52
C HIS A 90 -33.52 -7.50 3.13
N ILE A 91 -32.26 -7.15 3.41
CA ILE A 91 -31.11 -8.03 3.18
C ILE A 91 -31.29 -9.34 3.94
N SER A 92 -31.62 -9.25 5.23
CA SER A 92 -31.90 -10.43 6.04
C SER A 92 -33.08 -11.26 5.50
N ALA A 93 -34.15 -10.62 5.04
CA ALA A 93 -35.29 -11.33 4.45
C ALA A 93 -34.94 -12.05 3.12
N TRP A 94 -34.10 -11.43 2.29
CA TRP A 94 -33.61 -12.00 1.03
C TRP A 94 -32.67 -13.19 1.26
N GLU A 95 -31.72 -13.06 2.17
CA GLU A 95 -30.74 -14.11 2.46
C GLU A 95 -31.34 -15.35 3.11
N ASN A 96 -32.39 -15.16 3.91
CA ASN A 96 -33.14 -16.23 4.55
C ASN A 96 -34.29 -16.75 3.67
N GLU A 97 -34.37 -16.33 2.40
CA GLU A 97 -35.39 -16.75 1.43
C GLU A 97 -36.84 -16.47 1.89
N LYS A 98 -37.02 -15.57 2.88
CA LYS A 98 -38.35 -15.09 3.32
C LYS A 98 -39.00 -14.19 2.28
N LYS A 99 -38.18 -13.54 1.44
CA LYS A 99 -38.60 -12.77 0.27
C LYS A 99 -37.68 -13.08 -0.90
N PRO A 100 -38.18 -13.07 -2.15
CA PRO A 100 -37.33 -13.23 -3.32
C PRO A 100 -36.33 -12.07 -3.41
N VAL A 101 -35.12 -12.39 -3.86
CA VAL A 101 -34.08 -11.40 -4.11
C VAL A 101 -34.41 -10.66 -5.42
N PRO A 102 -34.51 -9.33 -5.44
CA PRO A 102 -34.66 -8.61 -6.70
C PRO A 102 -33.46 -8.87 -7.61
N PHE A 103 -33.72 -9.26 -8.85
CA PHE A 103 -32.66 -9.54 -9.84
C PHE A 103 -31.65 -8.38 -9.96
N ILE A 104 -32.15 -7.14 -9.99
CA ILE A 104 -31.31 -5.93 -10.06
C ILE A 104 -30.39 -5.82 -8.83
N ALA A 105 -30.89 -6.10 -7.63
CA ALA A 105 -30.07 -6.05 -6.43
C ALA A 105 -28.94 -7.08 -6.46
N PHE A 106 -29.23 -8.29 -6.97
CA PHE A 106 -28.22 -9.32 -7.18
C PHE A 106 -27.18 -8.90 -8.23
N GLU A 107 -27.62 -8.40 -9.38
CA GLU A 107 -26.71 -8.04 -10.47
C GLU A 107 -25.81 -6.86 -10.14
N ILE A 108 -26.31 -5.86 -9.41
CA ILE A 108 -25.46 -4.76 -8.96
C ILE A 108 -24.31 -5.31 -8.10
N LEU A 109 -24.58 -6.22 -7.16
CA LEU A 109 -23.50 -6.81 -6.35
C LEU A 109 -22.53 -7.66 -7.19
N ARG A 110 -23.03 -8.42 -8.18
CA ARG A 110 -22.17 -9.20 -9.08
C ARG A 110 -21.26 -8.30 -9.90
N LEU A 111 -21.80 -7.24 -10.51
CA LEU A 111 -21.05 -6.27 -11.31
C LEU A 111 -20.00 -5.54 -10.48
N VAL A 112 -20.32 -5.17 -9.24
CA VAL A 112 -19.33 -4.59 -8.32
C VAL A 112 -18.17 -5.55 -8.09
N TYR A 113 -18.47 -6.81 -7.76
CA TYR A 113 -17.44 -7.83 -7.54
C TYR A 113 -16.56 -8.07 -8.77
N GLU A 114 -17.16 -8.03 -9.96
CA GLU A 114 -16.43 -8.18 -11.23
C GLU A 114 -15.62 -6.94 -11.61
N SER A 115 -15.96 -5.77 -11.06
CA SER A 115 -15.27 -4.53 -11.40
C SER A 115 -13.80 -4.55 -10.94
N ALA A 116 -12.92 -4.08 -11.83
CA ALA A 116 -11.51 -3.89 -11.49
C ALA A 116 -11.36 -2.90 -10.33
N ASN A 117 -12.20 -1.86 -10.28
CA ASN A 117 -12.19 -0.87 -9.21
C ASN A 117 -12.41 -1.49 -7.83
N PHE A 118 -13.36 -2.42 -7.69
CA PHE A 118 -13.57 -3.12 -6.42
C PHE A 118 -12.41 -4.05 -6.05
N ARG A 119 -11.89 -4.79 -7.03
CA ARG A 119 -10.75 -5.71 -6.79
C ARG A 119 -9.48 -4.98 -6.36
N LEU A 120 -9.32 -3.74 -6.82
CA LEU A 120 -8.21 -2.86 -6.48
C LEU A 120 -8.49 -2.00 -5.24
N SER A 121 -9.75 -1.87 -4.80
CA SER A 121 -10.12 -1.13 -3.59
C SER A 121 -9.87 -1.96 -2.32
N HIS A 122 -8.63 -2.37 -2.12
CA HIS A 122 -8.18 -2.94 -0.85
C HIS A 122 -7.89 -1.81 0.15
N GLN A 123 -8.07 -2.04 1.45
CA GLN A 123 -7.79 -1.03 2.47
C GLN A 123 -6.31 -0.59 2.43
N ASP A 124 -5.39 -1.53 2.23
CA ASP A 124 -3.96 -1.24 2.04
C ASP A 124 -3.66 -0.48 0.74
N TRP A 125 -4.63 -0.42 -0.18
CA TRP A 125 -4.58 0.30 -1.44
C TRP A 125 -5.41 1.59 -1.39
N ALA A 126 -5.85 2.01 -0.20
CA ALA A 126 -6.52 3.30 -0.04
C ALA A 126 -5.63 4.43 -0.59
N GLY A 127 -6.22 5.31 -1.40
CA GLY A 127 -5.50 6.36 -2.12
C GLY A 127 -4.93 5.91 -3.47
N TRP A 128 -4.77 4.61 -3.73
CA TRP A 128 -4.29 4.13 -5.02
C TRP A 128 -5.42 4.09 -6.07
N PHE A 129 -5.17 4.65 -7.26
CA PHE A 129 -6.11 4.57 -8.38
C PHE A 129 -5.38 4.44 -9.73
N ILE A 130 -6.08 3.90 -10.72
CA ILE A 130 -5.59 3.82 -12.10
C ILE A 130 -6.07 5.07 -12.85
N THR A 131 -5.12 5.82 -13.38
CA THR A 131 -5.39 6.98 -14.26
C THR A 131 -5.89 6.54 -15.63
N ASP A 132 -6.47 7.48 -16.39
CA ASP A 132 -6.89 7.24 -17.78
C ASP A 132 -5.76 6.75 -18.71
N GLN A 133 -4.50 7.00 -18.32
CA GLN A 133 -3.31 6.53 -19.03
C GLN A 133 -2.84 5.13 -18.59
N GLY A 134 -3.59 4.45 -17.72
CA GLY A 134 -3.24 3.12 -17.21
C GLY A 134 -2.12 3.09 -16.17
N ARG A 135 -1.74 4.25 -15.61
CA ARG A 135 -0.77 4.34 -14.51
C ARG A 135 -1.45 4.13 -13.17
N LEU A 136 -0.83 3.33 -12.31
CA LEU A 136 -1.24 3.21 -10.91
C LEU A 136 -0.57 4.32 -10.10
N VAL A 137 -1.36 5.15 -9.43
CA VAL A 137 -0.91 6.38 -8.75
C VAL A 137 -1.45 6.40 -7.32
N CYS A 138 -0.65 6.87 -6.37
CA CYS A 138 -1.09 7.18 -5.01
C CYS A 138 -0.74 8.63 -4.65
N PRO A 139 -1.72 9.53 -4.43
CA PRO A 139 -1.48 10.93 -4.13
C PRO A 139 -0.81 11.13 -2.76
N ASP A 140 -1.00 10.19 -1.83
CA ASP A 140 -0.43 10.24 -0.48
C ASP A 140 1.05 9.80 -0.45
N ALA A 141 1.52 9.08 -1.48
CA ALA A 141 2.89 8.57 -1.58
C ALA A 141 3.86 9.48 -2.35
N GLY A 142 3.47 10.74 -2.61
CA GLY A 142 4.16 11.63 -3.55
C GLY A 142 3.91 11.23 -5.01
N ASP A 143 4.64 11.79 -5.98
CA ASP A 143 4.51 11.51 -7.43
C ASP A 143 4.81 10.04 -7.85
N LEU A 144 4.77 9.10 -6.89
CA LEU A 144 4.87 7.66 -7.10
C LEU A 144 3.73 7.18 -7.99
N SER A 145 4.08 6.99 -9.25
CA SER A 145 3.25 6.43 -10.28
C SER A 145 4.05 5.41 -11.06
N PHE A 146 3.46 4.25 -11.34
CA PHE A 146 4.12 3.21 -12.13
C PHE A 146 3.17 2.57 -13.14
N LEU A 147 3.75 2.19 -14.28
CA LEU A 147 3.14 1.41 -15.33
C LEU A 147 3.36 -0.09 -15.09
N SER A 148 2.60 -0.92 -15.79
CA SER A 148 2.82 -2.37 -15.79
C SER A 148 4.23 -2.75 -16.28
N THR A 149 4.82 -1.93 -17.16
CA THR A 149 6.19 -2.08 -17.66
C THR A 149 7.26 -1.84 -16.60
N ASP A 150 6.91 -1.18 -15.49
CA ASP A 150 7.84 -0.84 -14.41
C ASP A 150 7.87 -1.96 -13.34
N LEU A 151 6.84 -2.82 -13.32
CA LEU A 151 6.73 -3.94 -12.38
C LEU A 151 7.91 -4.94 -12.44
N PRO A 152 8.46 -5.30 -13.62
CA PRO A 152 9.66 -6.13 -13.69
C PRO A 152 10.85 -5.51 -12.95
N GLY A 153 10.95 -4.18 -12.92
CA GLY A 153 12.00 -3.45 -12.22
C GLY A 153 11.93 -3.57 -10.69
N ILE A 154 10.78 -3.95 -10.12
CA ILE A 154 10.61 -4.06 -8.66
C ILE A 154 11.56 -5.09 -8.06
N HIS A 155 11.80 -6.21 -8.75
CA HIS A 155 12.74 -7.22 -8.27
C HIS A 155 14.17 -6.69 -8.19
N TRP A 156 14.60 -5.97 -9.23
CA TRP A 156 15.90 -5.32 -9.27
C TRP A 156 16.04 -4.28 -8.15
N VAL A 157 15.05 -3.40 -7.97
CA VAL A 157 15.04 -2.38 -6.91
C VAL A 157 15.09 -3.01 -5.52
N LYS A 158 14.32 -4.09 -5.28
CA LYS A 158 14.36 -4.82 -4.00
C LYS A 158 15.73 -5.47 -3.75
N GLN A 159 16.35 -6.02 -4.79
CA GLN A 159 17.68 -6.60 -4.67
C GLN A 159 18.72 -5.53 -4.35
N LEU A 160 18.69 -4.40 -5.06
CA LEU A 160 19.58 -3.28 -4.81
C LEU A 160 19.43 -2.72 -3.39
N ALA A 161 18.18 -2.55 -2.92
CA ALA A 161 17.89 -2.09 -1.56
C ALA A 161 18.46 -3.05 -0.49
N ARG A 162 18.34 -4.37 -0.70
CA ARG A 162 18.93 -5.38 0.19
C ARG A 162 20.45 -5.31 0.22
N THR A 163 21.10 -5.15 -0.94
CA THR A 163 22.55 -5.00 -1.03
C THR A 163 23.01 -3.78 -0.23
N HIS A 164 22.37 -2.63 -0.41
CA HIS A 164 22.68 -1.43 0.35
C HIS A 164 22.38 -1.56 1.85
N GLU A 165 21.35 -2.30 2.24
CA GLU A 165 21.08 -2.56 3.67
C GLU A 165 22.19 -3.41 4.31
N LEU A 166 22.69 -4.41 3.58
CA LEU A 166 23.82 -5.25 4.02
C LEU A 166 25.11 -4.45 4.10
N GLU A 167 25.42 -3.63 3.10
CA GLU A 167 26.57 -2.73 3.11
C GLU A 167 26.50 -1.75 4.28
N ASN A 168 25.33 -1.14 4.54
CA ASN A 168 25.13 -0.26 5.68
C ASN A 168 25.35 -0.98 7.02
N LYS A 169 24.87 -2.22 7.15
CA LYS A 169 25.12 -3.03 8.35
C LYS A 169 26.61 -3.32 8.52
N ARG A 170 27.30 -3.66 7.44
CA ARG A 170 28.75 -3.92 7.45
C ARG A 170 29.53 -2.68 7.86
N MET A 171 29.27 -1.53 7.24
CA MET A 171 29.92 -0.26 7.57
C MET A 171 29.64 0.17 9.01
N LYS A 172 28.42 -0.02 9.51
CA LYS A 172 28.10 0.25 10.92
C LYS A 172 28.87 -0.65 11.87
N ALA A 173 29.02 -1.93 11.54
CA ALA A 173 29.81 -2.87 12.33
C ALA A 173 31.31 -2.53 12.31
N GLU A 174 31.84 -2.03 11.19
CA GLU A 174 33.24 -1.56 11.08
C GLU A 174 33.49 -0.23 11.82
N LEU A 175 32.50 0.68 11.83
CA LEU A 175 32.61 1.97 12.52
C LEU A 175 32.60 1.86 14.05
N GLN A 176 31.91 0.87 14.60
CA GLN A 176 31.77 0.71 16.05
C GLN A 176 33.11 0.48 16.78
N PRO A 177 33.98 -0.47 16.39
CA PRO A 177 35.27 -0.68 17.05
C PRO A 177 36.20 0.52 16.86
N LEU A 178 36.19 1.18 15.69
CA LEU A 178 36.98 2.39 15.45
C LEU A 178 36.56 3.55 16.37
N LYS A 179 35.25 3.69 16.64
CA LYS A 179 34.76 4.69 17.60
C LYS A 179 35.20 4.38 19.03
N GLU A 180 35.20 3.10 19.40
CA GLU A 180 35.66 2.64 20.71
C GLU A 180 37.17 2.85 20.88
N GLU A 181 37.97 2.57 19.85
CA GLU A 181 39.41 2.81 19.83
C GLU A 181 39.74 4.31 19.93
N ILE A 182 39.06 5.16 19.16
CA ILE A 182 39.22 6.62 19.26
C ILE A 182 38.86 7.11 20.66
N LYS A 183 37.82 6.55 21.28
CA LYS A 183 37.44 6.91 22.65
C LYS A 183 38.52 6.49 23.65
N ALA A 184 39.03 5.26 23.54
CA ALA A 184 40.09 4.75 24.41
C ALA A 184 41.38 5.57 24.28
N LEU A 185 41.77 5.95 23.05
CA LEU A 185 42.92 6.80 22.80
C LEU A 185 42.76 8.19 23.44
N LYS A 186 41.57 8.78 23.36
CA LYS A 186 41.27 10.07 24.02
C LYS A 186 41.35 9.96 25.54
N GLU A 187 40.83 8.89 26.12
CA GLU A 187 40.90 8.64 27.57
C GLU A 187 42.35 8.43 28.02
N PHE A 188 43.15 7.66 27.26
CA PHE A 188 44.56 7.45 27.54
C PHE A 188 45.39 8.74 27.47
N MET A 189 45.18 9.58 26.45
CA MET A 189 45.85 10.88 26.34
C MET A 189 45.47 11.79 27.52
N ALA A 190 44.19 11.86 27.91
CA ALA A 190 43.75 12.66 29.04
C ALA A 190 44.37 12.22 30.37
N ILE A 191 44.53 10.91 30.58
CA ILE A 191 45.20 10.36 31.78
C ILE A 191 46.69 10.73 31.79
N ASN A 192 47.37 10.64 30.64
CA ASN A 192 48.78 10.98 30.55
C ASN A 192 49.03 12.48 30.75
N GLU A 193 48.19 13.34 30.16
CA GLU A 193 48.26 14.79 30.38
C GLU A 193 48.06 15.14 31.87
N LEU A 194 47.11 14.47 32.55
CA LEU A 194 46.91 14.63 34.00
C LEU A 194 48.10 14.13 34.83
N ALA A 195 48.73 13.03 34.41
CA ALA A 195 49.90 12.48 35.10
C ALA A 195 51.13 13.40 34.96
N GLU A 196 51.36 13.96 33.78
CA GLU A 196 52.40 14.98 33.55
C GLU A 196 52.16 16.21 34.42
N LEU A 197 50.92 16.73 34.45
CA LEU A 197 50.57 17.89 35.28
C LEU A 197 50.79 17.63 36.78
N THR A 198 50.53 16.40 37.22
CA THR A 198 50.72 15.99 38.63
C THR A 198 52.20 15.91 38.98
N ASN A 199 53.04 15.43 38.07
CA ASN A 199 54.49 15.43 38.25
C ASN A 199 55.06 16.85 38.37
N ASP A 200 54.58 17.77 37.52
CA ASP A 200 54.99 19.18 37.57
C ASP A 200 54.60 19.83 38.91
N LEU A 201 53.41 19.52 39.42
CA LEU A 201 52.96 20.00 40.74
C LEU A 201 53.83 19.47 41.88
N ASN A 202 54.19 18.19 41.85
CA ASN A 202 55.08 17.58 42.85
C ASN A 202 56.48 18.21 42.81
N GLU A 203 56.99 18.53 41.61
CA GLU A 203 58.28 19.21 41.47
C GLU A 203 58.22 20.64 42.02
N LEU A 204 57.11 21.36 41.78
CA LEU A 204 56.89 22.68 42.34
C LEU A 204 56.78 22.65 43.87
N GLU A 205 56.07 21.68 44.44
CA GLU A 205 55.97 21.49 45.88
C GLU A 205 57.35 21.23 46.51
N ALA A 206 58.16 20.38 45.88
CA ALA A 206 59.53 20.12 46.33
C ALA A 206 60.39 21.40 46.31
N LYS A 207 60.27 22.22 45.25
CA LYS A 207 60.96 23.53 45.16
C LYS A 207 60.50 24.50 46.24
N VAL A 208 59.19 24.58 46.51
CA VAL A 208 58.63 25.41 47.60
C VAL A 208 59.15 24.94 48.95
N GLY A 209 59.16 23.63 49.21
CA GLY A 209 59.73 23.04 50.42
C GLY A 209 61.20 23.41 50.63
N GLN A 210 62.01 23.39 49.57
CA GLN A 210 63.40 23.85 49.62
C GLN A 210 63.52 25.35 49.96
N ILE A 211 62.67 26.19 49.37
CA ILE A 211 62.66 27.63 49.64
C ILE A 211 62.27 27.90 51.10
N ILE A 212 61.22 27.25 51.61
CA ILE A 212 60.80 27.36 53.02
C ILE A 212 61.91 26.88 53.95
N GLY A 213 62.56 25.76 53.63
CA GLY A 213 63.72 25.26 54.39
C GLY A 213 64.87 26.27 54.47
N ARG A 214 65.17 26.96 53.35
CA ARG A 214 66.17 28.04 53.30
C ARG A 214 65.74 29.29 54.10
N ILE A 215 64.46 29.66 54.06
CA ILE A 215 63.94 30.79 54.83
C ILE A 215 64.04 30.51 56.33
N ASN A 216 63.66 29.30 56.77
CA ASN A 216 63.71 28.92 58.17
C ASN A 216 65.15 28.82 58.69
N SER A 217 66.08 28.28 57.90
CA SER A 217 67.50 28.26 58.27
C SER A 217 68.14 29.65 58.28
N SER A 218 67.75 30.53 57.34
CA SER A 218 68.18 31.94 57.31
C SER A 218 67.63 32.74 58.49
N ASN A 219 66.35 32.58 58.82
CA ASN A 219 65.73 33.24 59.97
C ASN A 219 66.32 32.76 61.30
N LEU A 220 66.55 31.45 61.47
CA LEU A 220 67.27 30.91 62.65
C LEU A 220 68.71 31.45 62.73
N GLY A 221 69.42 31.55 61.61
CA GLY A 221 70.73 32.20 61.55
C GLY A 221 70.68 33.68 61.97
N SER A 222 69.64 34.41 61.57
CA SER A 222 69.46 35.82 61.95
C SER A 222 69.07 36.00 63.43
N ILE A 223 68.32 35.05 64.01
CA ILE A 223 67.95 35.05 65.43
C ILE A 223 69.16 34.69 66.28
N LEU A 224 69.91 33.65 65.91
CA LEU A 224 71.13 33.25 66.61
C LEU A 224 72.22 34.33 66.58
N SER A 225 72.40 35.00 65.45
CA SER A 225 73.32 36.14 65.34
C SER A 225 72.88 37.35 66.17
N ARG A 226 71.58 37.58 66.37
CA ARG A 226 71.07 38.63 67.27
C ARG A 226 71.26 38.29 68.75
N ILE A 227 71.13 37.03 69.14
CA ILE A 227 71.38 36.57 70.53
C ILE A 227 72.86 36.73 70.88
N GLN A 228 73.77 36.47 69.93
CA GLN A 228 75.22 36.63 70.13
C GLN A 228 75.69 38.10 70.28
N ILE A 229 74.91 39.08 69.84
CA ILE A 229 75.22 40.51 70.00
C ILE A 229 74.66 41.07 71.31
N ALA A 230 73.77 40.33 71.99
CA ALA A 230 73.12 40.74 73.24
C ALA A 230 73.72 40.08 74.51
N SER A 231 74.83 39.35 74.39
CA SER A 231 75.64 38.80 75.50
C SER A 231 77.02 39.45 75.54
#